data_AF-A0A7C2CJZ1-F1
#
_entry.id   AF-A0A7C2CJZ1-F1
#
_cell.length_a   1.000
_cell.length_b   1.000
_cell.length_c   1.000
_cell.angle_alpha   90.00
_cell.angle_beta   90.00
_cell.angle_gamma   90.00
#
_symmetry.space_group_name_H-M   'P 1'
#
loop_
_entity.id
_entity.type
_entity.pdbx_description
1 polymer ?
#
loop_
_entity_poly.entity_id
_entity_poly.type
_entity_poly.pdbx_seq_one_letter_code
_entity_poly.pdbx_strand_id
1 'polypeptide(L)'
;MFIFIILFFLLFFFRLTYLLYPYGLINSNDVITLLMAKHISEGKSHPICFYGQLYIGSLGSHIIALFFTLFGYSVFLAKIITLFFI
;
A
#
# COMPACT_ATOMS: atom_id res chain seq x y z
N MET A 1 -4.53 18.29 24.26
CA MET A 1 -3.41 17.35 24.04
C MET A 1 -3.83 15.89 24.22
N PHE A 2 -4.42 15.51 25.36
CA PHE A 2 -4.91 14.13 25.61
C PHE A 2 -5.96 13.62 24.62
N ILE A 3 -6.91 14.47 24.19
CA ILE A 3 -7.92 14.09 23.17
C ILE A 3 -7.27 13.61 21.87
N PHE A 4 -6.21 14.29 21.38
CA PHE A 4 -5.56 13.92 20.12
C PHE A 4 -4.84 12.58 20.21
N ILE A 5 -4.25 12.27 21.37
CA ILE A 5 -3.59 10.99 21.62
C ILE A 5 -4.62 9.87 21.63
N ILE A 6 -5.74 10.06 22.33
CA ILE A 6 -6.84 9.09 22.37
C ILE A 6 -7.39 8.84 20.97
N LEU A 7 -7.60 9.92 20.19
CA LEU A 7 -8.12 9.83 18.83
C LEU A 7 -7.15 9.11 17.88
N PHE A 8 -5.85 9.39 18.01
CA PHE A 8 -4.80 8.71 17.24
C PHE A 8 -4.80 7.20 17.51
N PHE A 9 -4.80 6.79 18.78
CA PHE A 9 -4.84 5.37 19.13
C PHE A 9 -6.12 4.71 18.65
N LEU A 10 -7.27 5.37 18.78
CA LEU A 10 -8.55 4.87 18.28
C LEU A 10 -8.48 4.60 16.77
N LEU A 11 -8.02 5.57 15.97
CA LEU A 11 -7.86 5.44 14.52
C LEU A 11 -6.89 4.31 14.14
N PHE A 12 -5.77 4.21 14.86
CA PHE A 12 -4.77 3.17 14.64
C PHE A 12 -5.35 1.77 14.89
N PHE A 13 -6.08 1.58 15.99
CA PHE A 13 -6.71 0.29 16.32
C PHE A 13 -7.81 -0.09 15.31
N PHE A 14 -8.65 0.86 14.89
CA PHE A 14 -9.63 0.58 13.83
C PHE A 14 -8.96 0.12 12.54
N ARG A 15 -7.89 0.80 12.10
CA ARG A 15 -7.15 0.42 10.89
C ARG A 15 -6.48 -0.95 11.02
N LEU A 16 -5.97 -1.28 12.21
CA LEU A 16 -5.36 -2.58 12.50
C LEU A 16 -6.37 -3.74 12.40
N THR A 17 -7.61 -3.56 12.89
CA THR A 17 -8.64 -4.60 12.77
C THR A 17 -8.98 -4.93 11.31
N TYR A 18 -8.94 -3.93 10.42
CA TYR A 18 -9.19 -4.12 8.99
C TYR A 18 -8.07 -4.94 8.31
N LEU A 19 -6.82 -4.79 8.75
CA LEU A 19 -5.70 -5.57 8.22
C LEU A 19 -5.78 -7.08 8.53
N LEU A 20 -6.31 -7.42 9.70
CA LEU A 20 -6.41 -8.79 10.22
C LEU A 20 -7.59 -9.57 9.62
N TYR A 21 -8.53 -8.91 8.94
CA TYR A 21 -9.70 -9.56 8.38
C TYR A 21 -9.38 -10.23 7.03
N PRO A 22 -9.73 -11.52 6.82
CA PRO A 22 -9.37 -12.28 5.62
C PRO A 22 -10.07 -11.80 4.33
N TYR A 23 -11.25 -11.17 4.40
CA TYR A 23 -11.83 -10.52 3.20
C TYR A 23 -11.15 -9.19 2.83
N GLY A 24 -10.25 -8.67 3.68
CA GLY A 24 -9.37 -7.53 3.40
C GLY A 24 -7.99 -7.96 2.89
N LEU A 25 -7.86 -9.17 2.31
CA LEU A 25 -6.55 -9.73 1.93
C LEU A 25 -5.89 -8.98 0.76
N ILE A 26 -6.64 -8.70 -0.31
CA ILE A 26 -6.26 -7.93 -1.50
C ILE A 26 -7.54 -7.74 -2.33
N ASN A 27 -7.88 -6.50 -2.72
CA ASN A 27 -8.93 -6.23 -3.70
C ASN A 27 -8.32 -6.04 -5.11
N SER A 28 -9.16 -5.94 -6.14
CA SER A 28 -8.71 -5.76 -7.52
C SER A 28 -7.85 -4.50 -7.72
N ASN A 29 -8.13 -3.41 -7.00
CA ASN A 29 -7.38 -2.17 -7.09
C ASN A 29 -6.00 -2.31 -6.43
N ASP A 30 -5.92 -3.04 -5.32
CA ASP A 30 -4.67 -3.39 -4.65
C ASP A 30 -3.80 -4.25 -5.57
N VAL A 31 -4.39 -5.22 -6.29
CA VAL A 31 -3.64 -6.05 -7.26
C VAL A 31 -2.95 -5.20 -8.31
N ILE A 32 -3.63 -4.22 -8.89
CA ILE A 32 -3.03 -3.35 -9.92
C ILE A 32 -1.87 -2.55 -9.33
N THR A 33 -2.06 -2.01 -8.13
CA THR A 33 -1.03 -1.27 -7.40
C THR A 33 0.20 -2.13 -7.11
N LEU A 34 -0.01 -3.37 -6.66
CA LEU A 34 1.07 -4.31 -6.33
C LEU A 34 1.77 -4.87 -7.57
N LEU A 35 1.03 -5.10 -8.65
CA LEU A 35 1.59 -5.50 -9.93
C LEU A 35 2.48 -4.39 -10.49
N MET A 36 2.02 -3.14 -10.42
CA MET A 36 2.82 -1.99 -10.80
C MET A 36 4.06 -1.85 -9.92
N ALA A 37 3.92 -1.99 -8.60
CA ALA A 37 5.05 -1.95 -7.66
C ALA A 37 6.09 -3.03 -7.99
N LYS A 38 5.64 -4.24 -8.35
CA LYS A 38 6.51 -5.32 -8.83
C LYS A 38 7.24 -4.95 -10.13
N HIS A 39 6.55 -4.38 -11.11
CA HIS A 39 7.19 -3.95 -12.36
C HIS A 39 8.24 -2.86 -12.14
N ILE A 40 7.99 -1.94 -11.20
CA ILE A 40 8.94 -0.91 -10.80
C ILE A 40 10.15 -1.55 -10.10
N SER A 41 9.93 -2.46 -9.13
CA SER A 41 11.01 -3.12 -8.39
C SER A 41 11.89 -4.02 -9.28
N GLU A 42 11.32 -4.58 -10.35
CA GLU A 42 12.05 -5.36 -11.37
C GLU A 42 12.76 -4.48 -12.41
N GLY A 43 12.66 -3.15 -12.31
CA GLY A 43 13.27 -2.21 -13.25
C GLY A 43 12.62 -2.20 -14.65
N LYS A 44 11.42 -2.79 -14.80
CA LYS A 44 10.74 -2.91 -16.10
C LYS A 44 10.13 -1.59 -16.58
N SER A 45 9.42 -0.89 -15.69
CA SER A 45 8.72 0.35 -16.05
C SER A 45 8.48 1.24 -14.81
N HIS A 46 8.55 2.56 -14.99
CA HIS A 46 8.29 3.58 -13.96
C HIS A 46 7.10 4.47 -14.38
N PRO A 47 5.89 3.93 -14.44
CA PRO A 47 4.71 4.65 -14.93
C PRO A 47 4.34 5.76 -13.94
N ILE A 48 4.01 6.96 -14.42
CA ILE A 48 3.63 8.11 -13.55
C ILE A 48 2.16 8.01 -13.13
N CYS A 49 1.32 7.42 -13.99
CA CYS A 49 -0.09 7.17 -13.74
C CYS A 49 -0.40 5.67 -13.85
N PHE A 50 -1.54 5.26 -13.33
CA PHE A 50 -2.01 3.88 -13.46
C PHE A 50 -2.26 3.48 -14.92
N TYR A 51 -2.19 2.18 -15.20
CA TYR A 51 -2.32 1.64 -16.56
C TYR A 51 -3.64 2.06 -17.21
N GLY A 52 -3.56 2.96 -18.20
CA GLY A 52 -4.74 3.52 -18.89
C GLY A 52 -5.58 4.50 -18.06
N GLN A 53 -5.17 4.81 -16.82
CA GLN A 53 -5.89 5.64 -15.86
C GLN A 53 -5.06 6.90 -15.52
N LEU A 54 -5.13 7.91 -16.40
CA LEU A 54 -4.33 9.14 -16.26
C LEU A 54 -4.71 10.03 -15.07
N TYR A 55 -5.82 9.72 -14.39
CA TYR A 55 -6.32 10.48 -13.24
C TYR A 55 -5.83 9.97 -11.87
N ILE A 56 -5.14 8.82 -11.83
CA ILE A 56 -4.55 8.26 -10.60
C ILE A 56 -3.04 8.17 -10.76
N GLY A 57 -2.31 8.81 -9.85
CA GLY A 57 -0.85 8.75 -9.78
C GLY A 57 -0.34 7.44 -9.18
N SER A 58 0.88 7.05 -9.54
CA SER A 58 1.53 5.79 -9.15
C SER A 58 2.42 5.87 -7.90
N LEU A 59 2.33 6.96 -7.12
CA LEU A 59 3.23 7.22 -5.99
C LEU A 59 3.19 6.10 -4.95
N GLY A 60 2.01 5.57 -4.63
CA GLY A 60 1.86 4.41 -3.74
C GLY A 60 2.61 3.17 -4.27
N SER A 61 2.52 2.90 -5.56
CA SER A 61 3.24 1.79 -6.21
C SER A 61 4.76 1.98 -6.14
N HIS A 62 5.27 3.20 -6.22
CA HIS A 62 6.70 3.50 -6.08
C HIS A 62 7.21 3.27 -4.66
N ILE A 63 6.44 3.69 -3.66
CA ILE A 63 6.78 3.44 -2.25
C ILE A 63 6.83 1.92 -2.01
N ILE A 64 5.81 1.18 -2.44
CA ILE A 64 5.78 -0.27 -2.27
C ILE A 64 6.92 -0.94 -3.03
N ALA A 65 7.26 -0.46 -4.23
CA ALA A 65 8.38 -0.97 -5.01
C ALA A 65 9.72 -0.85 -4.27
N LEU A 66 9.97 0.28 -3.59
CA LEU A 66 11.16 0.47 -2.75
C LEU A 66 11.25 -0.57 -1.64
N PHE A 67 10.12 -0.92 -1.01
CA PHE A 67 10.13 -1.97 0.01
C PHE A 67 10.23 -3.38 -0.59
N PHE A 68 9.68 -3.61 -1.77
CA PHE A 68 9.82 -4.88 -2.49
C PHE A 68 11.27 -5.14 -2.92
N THR A 69 12.02 -4.11 -3.31
CA THR A 69 13.46 -4.28 -3.61
C THR A 69 14.27 -4.62 -2.36
N LEU A 70 13.88 -4.14 -1.18
CA LEU A 70 14.60 -4.36 0.08
C LEU A 70 14.24 -5.67 0.78
N PHE A 71 12.96 -6.06 0.77
CA PHE A 71 12.43 -7.15 1.61
C PHE A 71 11.79 -8.28 0.79
N GLY A 72 11.71 -8.14 -0.53
CA GLY A 72 11.04 -9.09 -1.43
C GLY A 72 9.52 -8.93 -1.49
N TYR A 73 8.88 -9.82 -2.24
CA TYR A 73 7.44 -9.75 -2.51
C TYR A 73 6.63 -10.39 -1.38
N SER A 74 5.82 -9.58 -0.70
CA SER A 74 4.93 -10.05 0.33
C SER A 74 3.65 -9.21 0.40
N VAL A 75 2.51 -9.89 0.42
CA VAL A 75 1.19 -9.28 0.66
C VAL A 75 1.15 -8.61 2.03
N PHE A 76 1.78 -9.23 3.02
CA PHE A 76 1.85 -8.70 4.38
C PHE A 76 2.67 -7.40 4.43
N LEU A 77 3.81 -7.36 3.72
CA LEU A 77 4.63 -6.16 3.62
C LEU A 77 3.86 -5.01 2.96
N ALA A 78 3.19 -5.27 1.84
CA ALA A 78 2.34 -4.29 1.18
C ALA A 78 1.28 -3.70 2.12
N LYS A 79 0.64 -4.54 2.93
CA LYS A 79 -0.35 -4.13 3.94
C LYS A 79 0.22 -3.19 4.99
N ILE A 80 1.39 -3.51 5.54
CA ILE A 80 2.08 -2.64 6.50
C ILE A 80 2.33 -1.28 5.87
N ILE A 81 2.82 -1.25 4.64
CA ILE A 81 3.11 0.00 3.93
C ILE A 81 1.83 0.81 3.71
N THR A 82 0.74 0.18 3.28
CA THR A 82 -0.55 0.87 3.12
C THR A 82 -1.04 1.46 4.44
N LEU A 83 -0.94 0.75 5.58
CA LEU A 83 -1.36 1.29 6.87
C LEU A 83 -0.67 2.63 7.22
N PHE A 84 0.62 2.75 6.89
CA PHE A 84 1.42 3.93 7.17
C PHE A 84 1.29 5.04 6.14
N PHE A 85 1.15 4.71 4.85
CA PHE A 85 1.28 5.67 3.75
C PHE A 85 -0.01 5.95 2.97
N ILE A 86 -1.01 5.07 3.04
CA ILE A 86 -2.24 5.12 2.23
C ILE A 86 -3.44 4.95 3.16
#